data_AF-A0A1H2US92-F1
#
_entry.id   AF-A0A1H2US92-F1
#
_cell.length_a   1.000
_cell.length_b   1.000
_cell.length_c   1.000
_cell.angle_alpha   90.00
_cell.angle_beta   90.00
_cell.angle_gamma   90.00
#
_symmetry.space_group_name_H-M   'P 1'
#
loop_
_entity.id
_entity.type
_entity.pdbx_description
1 polymer ?
#
loop_
_entity_poly.entity_id
_entity_poly.type
_entity_poly.pdbx_seq_one_letter_code
_entity_poly.pdbx_strand_id
1 'polypeptide(L)'
;MNLRLLTIYAAFWGSLCPSTAIAKEELSMQEILSIAKMTGACGILQAQSAFQVNTKLEGGDKFIERFWSTEAARLGKPPDQYIKDCQASIAAYESMWKLAGEKEK
;
A
#
# COMPACT_ATOMS: atom_id res chain seq x y z
N MET A 1 -55.80 -15.48 -27.87
CA MET A 1 -54.83 -14.73 -27.03
C MET A 1 -54.24 -15.73 -26.05
N ASN A 2 -53.07 -16.29 -26.36
CA ASN A 2 -52.58 -17.55 -25.78
C ASN A 2 -51.75 -17.30 -24.51
N LEU A 3 -52.35 -17.59 -23.36
CA LEU A 3 -51.80 -17.47 -22.00
C LEU A 3 -50.47 -18.24 -21.77
N ARG A 4 -50.11 -19.17 -22.68
CA ARG A 4 -48.88 -19.96 -22.61
C ARG A 4 -47.62 -19.24 -23.10
N LEU A 5 -47.74 -18.11 -23.80
CA LEU A 5 -46.57 -17.36 -24.30
C LEU A 5 -46.03 -16.33 -23.28
N LEU A 6 -46.82 -15.97 -22.27
CA LEU A 6 -46.43 -14.98 -21.26
C LEU A 6 -45.50 -15.55 -20.18
N THR A 7 -45.54 -16.86 -19.92
CA THR A 7 -44.73 -17.50 -18.88
C THR A 7 -43.27 -17.68 -19.27
N ILE A 8 -42.95 -17.73 -20.57
CA ILE A 8 -41.55 -17.88 -21.04
C ILE A 8 -40.78 -16.55 -20.92
N TYR A 9 -41.46 -15.40 -21.04
CA TYR A 9 -40.82 -14.08 -20.95
C TYR A 9 -40.44 -13.67 -19.51
N ALA A 10 -41.16 -14.16 -18.50
CA ALA A 10 -40.88 -13.81 -17.10
C ALA A 10 -39.65 -14.54 -16.51
N ALA A 11 -39.30 -15.72 -17.03
CA ALA A 11 -38.15 -16.49 -16.54
C ALA A 11 -36.80 -15.98 -17.07
N PHE A 12 -36.79 -15.30 -18.23
CA PHE A 12 -35.55 -14.85 -18.86
C PHE A 12 -35.03 -13.49 -18.33
N TRP A 13 -35.87 -12.73 -17.63
CA TRP A 13 -35.51 -11.42 -17.06
C TRP A 13 -35.34 -11.42 -15.54
N GLY A 14 -35.56 -12.55 -14.87
CA GLY A 14 -35.45 -12.67 -13.41
C GLY A 14 -34.04 -13.00 -12.88
N SER A 15 -33.04 -13.23 -13.74
CA SER A 15 -31.74 -13.78 -13.32
C SER A 15 -30.54 -12.86 -13.49
N LEU A 16 -30.74 -11.56 -13.73
CA LEU A 16 -29.69 -10.55 -13.62
C LEU A 16 -29.88 -9.77 -12.33
N CYS A 17 -29.59 -10.42 -11.20
CA CYS A 17 -29.15 -9.69 -10.03
C CYS A 17 -27.67 -9.38 -10.29
N PRO A 18 -27.27 -8.14 -10.63
CA PRO A 18 -25.88 -7.76 -10.53
C PRO A 18 -25.56 -7.79 -9.03
N SER A 19 -25.10 -8.94 -8.54
CA SER A 19 -24.36 -9.01 -7.31
C SER A 19 -23.14 -8.10 -7.50
N THR A 20 -23.26 -6.83 -7.11
CA THR A 20 -22.10 -5.98 -6.88
C THR A 20 -21.43 -6.53 -5.62
N ALA A 21 -20.75 -7.66 -5.78
CA ALA A 21 -19.72 -8.06 -4.85
C ALA A 21 -18.67 -6.95 -4.93
N ILE A 22 -18.62 -6.10 -3.92
CA ILE A 22 -17.47 -5.23 -3.69
C ILE A 22 -16.32 -6.19 -3.38
N ALA A 23 -15.60 -6.62 -4.41
CA ALA A 23 -14.39 -7.39 -4.25
C ALA A 23 -13.40 -6.46 -3.53
N LYS A 24 -13.21 -6.69 -2.23
CA LYS A 24 -12.14 -6.06 -1.47
C LYS A 24 -10.85 -6.58 -2.08
N GLU A 25 -10.17 -5.74 -2.86
CA GLU A 25 -8.93 -6.12 -3.56
C GLU A 25 -7.95 -6.62 -2.50
N GLU A 26 -7.67 -7.92 -2.54
CA GLU A 26 -6.76 -8.56 -1.60
C GLU A 26 -5.33 -8.26 -2.07
N LEU A 27 -4.57 -7.52 -1.25
CA LEU A 27 -3.16 -7.25 -1.51
C LEU A 27 -2.41 -8.58 -1.69
N SER A 28 -1.63 -8.68 -2.77
CA SER A 28 -0.73 -9.79 -2.99
C SER A 28 0.37 -9.84 -1.93
N MET A 29 0.98 -11.02 -1.73
CA MET A 29 2.11 -11.17 -0.81
C MET A 29 3.30 -10.29 -1.21
N GLN A 30 3.49 -10.06 -2.50
CA GLN A 30 4.53 -9.18 -3.05
C GLN A 30 4.27 -7.72 -2.69
N GLU A 31 3.02 -7.27 -2.73
CA GLU A 31 2.64 -5.91 -2.31
C GLU A 31 2.82 -5.72 -0.81
N ILE A 32 2.38 -6.68 0.00
CA ILE A 32 2.59 -6.69 1.46
C ILE A 32 4.08 -6.60 1.79
N LEU A 33 4.91 -7.41 1.14
CA LEU A 33 6.36 -7.38 1.33
C LEU A 33 6.97 -6.05 0.89
N SER A 34 6.47 -5.46 -0.19
CA SER A 34 6.93 -4.17 -0.70
C SER A 34 6.61 -3.04 0.28
N ILE A 35 5.38 -3.02 0.82
CA ILE A 35 4.96 -2.09 1.88
C ILE A 35 5.86 -2.24 3.10
N ALA A 36 6.09 -3.47 3.56
CA ALA A 36 6.95 -3.73 4.72
C ALA A 36 8.40 -3.27 4.51
N LYS A 37 8.98 -3.54 3.33
CA LYS A 37 10.34 -3.09 2.98
C LYS A 37 10.44 -1.56 2.94
N MET A 38 9.47 -0.90 2.32
CA MET A 38 9.44 0.56 2.26
C MET A 38 9.31 1.16 3.67
N THR A 39 8.39 0.66 4.49
CA THR A 39 8.22 1.12 5.88
C THR A 39 9.50 0.93 6.70
N GLY A 40 10.18 -0.21 6.57
CA GLY A 40 11.47 -0.44 7.22
C GLY A 40 12.55 0.55 6.78
N ALA A 41 12.66 0.81 5.47
CA ALA A 41 13.60 1.78 4.93
C ALA A 41 13.32 3.21 5.44
N CYS A 42 12.04 3.59 5.55
CA CYS A 42 11.64 4.89 6.09
C CYS A 42 11.98 5.04 7.58
N GLY A 43 11.89 3.95 8.36
CA GLY A 43 12.39 3.92 9.74
C GLY A 43 13.91 4.15 9.82
N ILE A 44 14.68 3.57 8.89
CA ILE A 44 16.13 3.79 8.82
C ILE A 44 16.45 5.26 8.48
N LEU A 45 15.76 5.85 7.49
CA LEU A 45 15.92 7.26 7.14
C LEU A 45 15.68 8.16 8.36
N GLN A 46 14.61 7.91 9.11
CA GLN A 46 14.29 8.66 10.32
C GLN A 46 15.37 8.49 11.39
N ALA A 47 15.81 7.25 11.64
CA ALA A 47 16.86 6.96 12.60
C ALA A 47 18.19 7.62 12.25
N GLN A 48 18.60 7.58 10.97
CA GLN A 48 19.81 8.26 10.49
C GLN A 48 19.71 9.77 10.67
N SER A 49 18.56 10.37 10.30
CA SER A 49 18.33 11.81 10.44
C SER A 49 18.36 12.24 11.91
N ALA A 50 17.68 11.50 12.79
CA ALA A 50 17.67 11.77 14.23
C ALA A 50 19.05 11.58 14.86
N PHE A 51 19.78 10.54 14.46
CA PHE A 51 21.16 10.32 14.90
C PHE A 51 22.04 11.50 14.50
N GLN A 52 21.95 11.94 13.25
CA GLN A 52 22.78 13.02 12.75
C GLN A 52 22.48 14.38 13.40
N VAL A 53 21.21 14.68 13.70
CA VAL A 53 20.84 15.89 14.47
C VAL A 53 21.54 15.95 15.83
N ASN A 54 21.70 14.79 16.49
CA ASN A 54 22.29 14.70 17.82
C ASN A 54 23.82 14.58 17.78
N THR A 55 24.35 13.71 16.94
CA THR A 55 25.77 13.36 16.91
C THR A 55 26.59 14.34 16.07
N LYS A 56 25.98 14.95 15.04
CA LYS A 56 26.63 15.91 14.14
C LYS A 56 27.95 15.38 13.59
N LEU A 57 27.92 14.16 13.05
CA LEU A 57 29.09 13.61 12.38
C LEU A 57 29.48 14.51 11.23
N GLU A 58 30.79 14.72 11.08
CA GLU A 58 31.34 15.50 9.98
C GLU A 58 30.91 14.89 8.64
N GLY A 59 30.25 15.67 7.79
CA GLY A 59 29.72 15.22 6.51
C GLY A 59 28.46 14.33 6.56
N GLY A 60 27.90 14.07 7.74
CA GLY A 60 26.74 13.18 7.90
C GLY A 60 25.50 13.62 7.14
N ASP A 61 25.20 14.91 7.10
CA ASP A 61 24.03 15.45 6.34
C ASP A 61 24.15 15.13 4.85
N LYS A 62 25.34 15.37 4.28
CA LYS A 62 25.65 15.07 2.87
C LYS A 62 25.61 13.57 2.59
N PHE A 63 26.03 12.75 3.54
CA PHE A 63 25.93 11.30 3.42
C PHE A 63 24.46 10.86 3.34
N ILE A 64 23.62 11.32 4.28
CA ILE A 64 22.19 10.98 4.31
C ILE A 64 21.51 11.42 3.01
N GLU A 65 21.71 12.67 2.59
CA GLU A 65 21.13 13.19 1.35
C GLU A 65 21.52 12.35 0.12
N ARG A 66 22.82 12.04 -0.03
CA ARG A 66 23.32 11.26 -1.17
C ARG A 66 22.84 9.82 -1.15
N PHE A 67 22.85 9.19 0.03
CA PHE A 67 22.41 7.82 0.19
C PHE A 67 20.93 7.68 -0.23
N TRP A 68 20.05 8.51 0.32
CA TRP A 68 18.62 8.43 0.01
C TRP A 68 18.26 8.91 -1.40
N SER A 69 19.03 9.85 -1.97
CA SER A 69 18.90 10.19 -3.38
C SER A 69 19.26 9.02 -4.29
N THR A 70 20.30 8.25 -3.92
CA THR A 70 20.71 7.05 -4.66
C THR A 70 19.67 5.94 -4.54
N GLU A 71 19.12 5.71 -3.35
CA GLU A 71 18.06 4.72 -3.14
C GLU A 71 16.76 5.08 -3.89
N ALA A 72 16.37 6.36 -3.90
CA ALA A 72 15.25 6.83 -4.71
C ALA A 72 15.50 6.58 -6.21
N ALA A 73 16.69 6.92 -6.70
CA ALA A 73 17.08 6.69 -8.09
C ALA A 73 17.10 5.20 -8.46
N ARG A 74 17.56 4.33 -7.56
CA ARG A 74 17.55 2.86 -7.73
C ARG A 74 16.13 2.33 -7.94
N LEU A 75 15.13 2.98 -7.36
CA LEU A 75 13.70 2.65 -7.54
C LEU A 75 13.04 3.41 -8.71
N GLY A 76 13.81 4.17 -9.50
CA GLY A 76 13.29 4.98 -10.61
C GLY A 76 12.40 6.13 -10.14
N LYS A 77 12.60 6.63 -8.91
CA LYS A 77 11.78 7.67 -8.30
C LYS A 77 12.60 8.93 -8.02
N PRO A 78 11.99 10.13 -8.12
CA PRO A 78 12.62 11.32 -7.58
C PRO A 78 12.64 11.28 -6.04
N PRO A 79 13.61 11.94 -5.37
CA PRO A 79 13.76 11.86 -3.92
C PRO A 79 12.53 12.33 -3.13
N ASP A 80 11.82 13.35 -3.62
CA ASP A 80 10.61 13.86 -2.96
C ASP A 80 9.47 12.83 -2.99
N GLN A 81 9.37 12.06 -4.08
CA GLN A 81 8.41 10.96 -4.17
C GLN A 81 8.74 9.84 -3.19
N TYR A 82 10.03 9.55 -2.99
CA TYR A 82 10.44 8.56 -1.99
C TYR A 82 9.98 8.94 -0.57
N ILE A 83 10.10 10.21 -0.20
CA ILE A 83 9.62 10.72 1.09
C ILE A 83 8.09 10.63 1.20
N LYS A 84 7.35 10.93 0.12
CA LYS A 84 5.89 10.76 0.08
C LYS A 84 5.49 9.30 0.25
N ASP A 85 6.20 8.40 -0.43
CA ASP A 85 5.96 6.96 -0.36
C ASP A 85 6.18 6.42 1.06
N CYS A 86 7.07 7.03 1.85
CA CYS A 86 7.23 6.69 3.26
C CYS A 86 5.98 6.90 4.10
N GLN A 87 5.30 8.05 3.94
CA GLN A 87 4.08 8.32 4.69
C GLN A 87 2.97 7.34 4.31
N ALA A 88 2.85 7.05 3.01
CA ALA A 88 1.87 6.09 2.50
C ALA A 88 2.15 4.66 2.98
N SER A 89 3.41 4.21 2.95
CA SER A 89 3.77 2.84 3.34
C SER A 89 3.59 2.62 4.84
N ILE A 90 3.91 3.59 5.69
CA ILE A 90 3.69 3.53 7.14
C ILE A 90 2.19 3.35 7.43
N ALA A 91 1.33 4.19 6.83
CA ALA A 91 -0.12 4.11 7.03
C ALA A 91 -0.69 2.77 6.56
N ALA A 92 -0.25 2.26 5.41
CA ALA A 92 -0.66 0.96 4.90
C ALA A 92 -0.21 -0.18 5.83
N TYR A 93 1.03 -0.13 6.33
CA TYR A 93 1.57 -1.12 7.25
C TYR A 93 0.81 -1.15 8.59
N GLU A 94 0.48 0.02 9.16
CA GLU A 94 -0.35 0.10 10.37
C GLU A 94 -1.75 -0.49 10.16
N SER A 95 -2.36 -0.23 9.01
CA SER A 95 -3.67 -0.80 8.66
C SER A 95 -3.59 -2.33 8.58
N MET A 96 -2.57 -2.87 7.91
CA MET A 96 -2.33 -4.31 7.83
C MET A 96 -2.12 -4.93 9.22
N TRP A 97 -1.34 -4.28 10.10
CA TRP A 97 -1.06 -4.79 11.43
C TRP A 97 -2.33 -4.87 12.30
N LYS A 98 -3.19 -3.85 12.23
CA LYS A 98 -4.48 -3.85 12.93
C LYS A 98 -5.38 -5.00 12.46
N LEU A 99 -5.50 -5.16 11.15
CA LEU A 99 -6.30 -6.24 10.55
C LEU A 99 -5.74 -7.63 10.87
N ALA A 100 -4.43 -7.79 10.95
CA ALA A 100 -3.80 -9.05 11.36
C ALA A 100 -4.14 -9.38 12.81
N GLY A 101 -4.05 -8.41 13.74
CA GLY A 101 -4.40 -8.61 15.15
C GLY A 101 -5.89 -8.83 15.42
N GLU A 102 -6.78 -8.39 14.53
CA GLU A 102 -8.21 -8.71 14.58
C GLU A 102 -8.51 -10.14 14.14
N LYS A 103 -7.71 -10.72 13.23
CA LYS A 103 -7.88 -12.11 12.76
C LYS A 103 -7.39 -13.17 13.75
N GLU A 104 -6.63 -12.79 14.76
CA GLU A 104 -6.14 -13.69 15.83
C GLU A 104 -7.11 -13.83 17.02
N LYS A 105 -8.23 -13.09 17.02
CA LYS A 105 -9.29 -13.17 18.04
C LYS A 105 -10.52 -13.91 17.53
#